data_AF-A0A0L0FFU2-F1
#
_entry.id   AF-A0A0L0FFU2-F1
#
_cell.length_a   1.000
_cell.length_b   1.000
_cell.length_c   1.000
_cell.angle_alpha   90.00
_cell.angle_beta   90.00
_cell.angle_gamma   90.00
#
_symmetry.space_group_name_H-M   'P 1'
#
loop_
_entity.id
_entity.type
_entity.pdbx_description
1 polymer ?
#
loop_
_entity_poly.entity_id
_entity_poly.type
_entity_poly.pdbx_seq_one_letter_code
_entity_poly.pdbx_strand_id
1 'polypeptide(L)' 'MGTSETTSPNFSSSMGGALAEPLYHSMIEELKQLYDPAKIQDGMFGAMMDVALINDGPVTIQIDSRDR' A
#
# COMPACT_ATOMS: atom_id res chain seq x y z
N MET A 1 22.10 -22.55 -17.49
CA MET A 1 21.85 -22.59 -18.95
C MET A 1 20.35 -22.45 -19.13
N GLY A 2 19.76 -21.34 -19.56
CA GLY A 2 20.27 -20.07 -20.07
C GLY A 2 19.43 -18.88 -19.58
N THR A 3 19.96 -17.69 -19.83
CA THR A 3 19.44 -16.37 -19.48
C THR A 3 18.40 -15.85 -20.48
N SER A 4 17.29 -15.28 -19.99
CA SER A 4 16.53 -14.12 -20.52
C SER A 4 15.22 -14.03 -19.70
N GLU A 5 14.59 -12.92 -19.32
CA GLU A 5 14.43 -11.59 -19.94
C GLU A 5 14.08 -10.57 -18.80
N THR A 6 14.74 -9.41 -18.74
CA THR A 6 14.39 -8.19 -17.96
C THR A 6 13.93 -8.34 -16.48
N THR A 7 14.79 -7.96 -15.52
CA THR A 7 14.51 -7.88 -14.06
C THR A 7 13.53 -6.74 -13.66
N SER A 8 12.81 -6.16 -14.62
CA SER A 8 11.90 -5.06 -14.34
C SER A 8 10.56 -5.61 -13.84
N PRO A 9 10.11 -5.24 -12.63
CA PRO A 9 8.79 -5.63 -12.14
C PRO A 9 7.71 -5.05 -13.05
N ASN A 10 6.69 -5.87 -13.36
CA ASN A 10 5.52 -5.45 -14.10
C ASN A 10 4.39 -5.09 -13.11
N PHE A 11 3.76 -3.93 -13.30
CA PHE A 11 2.69 -3.40 -12.45
C PHE A 11 1.32 -3.34 -13.13
N SER A 12 1.11 -4.06 -14.25
CA SER A 12 -0.13 -4.02 -15.04
C SER A 12 -1.39 -4.41 -14.26
N SER A 13 -1.26 -5.17 -13.17
CA SER A 13 -2.39 -5.51 -12.28
C SER A 13 -2.75 -4.41 -11.28
N SER A 14 -1.96 -3.33 -11.21
CA SER A 14 -2.21 -2.20 -10.31
C SER A 14 -3.28 -1.28 -10.90
N MET A 15 -4.09 -0.68 -10.04
CA MET A 15 -5.03 0.35 -10.45
C MET A 15 -4.27 1.59 -10.96
N GLY A 16 -4.77 2.21 -12.03
CA GLY A 16 -4.20 3.45 -12.56
C GLY A 16 -4.34 4.62 -11.56
N GLY A 17 -3.36 5.51 -11.54
CA GLY A 17 -3.25 6.59 -10.54
C GLY A 17 -4.53 7.42 -10.35
N ALA A 18 -5.22 7.76 -11.44
CA ALA A 18 -6.44 8.57 -11.41
C ALA A 18 -7.61 7.92 -10.63
N LEU A 19 -7.67 6.59 -10.59
CA LEU A 19 -8.67 5.86 -9.79
C LEU A 19 -8.09 5.43 -8.43
N ALA A 20 -6.79 5.19 -8.35
CA ALA A 20 -6.12 4.75 -7.13
C ALA A 20 -6.07 5.84 -6.05
N GLU A 21 -5.86 7.11 -6.42
CA GLU A 21 -5.83 8.23 -5.48
C GLU A 21 -7.17 8.43 -4.73
N PRO A 22 -8.34 8.55 -5.41
CA PRO A 22 -9.60 8.69 -4.69
C PRO A 22 -9.96 7.44 -3.87
N LEU A 23 -9.57 6.24 -4.33
CA LEU A 23 -9.76 5.01 -3.57
C LEU A 23 -8.92 5.00 -2.28
N TYR A 24 -7.64 5.40 -2.37
CA TYR A 24 -6.73 5.51 -1.23
C TYR A 24 -7.28 6.47 -0.17
N HIS A 25 -7.71 7.67 -0.57
CA HIS A 25 -8.29 8.63 0.36
C HIS A 25 -9.59 8.13 0.97
N SER A 26 -10.45 7.48 0.18
CA SER A 26 -11.72 6.92 0.68
C SER A 26 -11.49 5.82 1.72
N MET A 27 -10.49 4.95 1.50
CA MET A 27 -10.08 3.91 2.46
C MET A 27 -9.59 4.53 3.78
N ILE A 28 -8.78 5.58 3.74
CA ILE A 28 -8.29 6.26 4.94
C ILE A 28 -9.46 6.85 5.73
N GLU A 29 -10.39 7.51 5.06
CA GLU A 29 -11.57 8.09 5.71
C GLU A 29 -12.45 7.01 6.36
N GLU A 30 -12.65 5.87 5.70
CA GLU A 30 -13.34 4.72 6.29
C GLU A 30 -12.61 4.20 7.54
N LEU A 31 -11.28 4.08 7.51
CA LEU A 31 -10.49 3.66 8.69
C LEU A 31 -10.60 4.65 9.85
N LYS A 32 -10.58 5.97 9.56
CA LYS A 32 -10.79 7.01 10.57
C LYS A 32 -12.19 6.95 11.17
N GLN A 33 -13.21 6.55 10.41
CA GLN A 33 -14.56 6.39 10.93
C GLN A 33 -14.72 5.11 11.77
N LEU A 34 -14.05 4.03 11.39
CA LEU A 34 -14.12 2.74 12.05
C LEU A 34 -13.24 2.65 13.32
N TYR A 35 -12.25 3.53 13.44
CA TYR A 35 -11.30 3.55 14.55
C TYR A 35 -11.12 4.96 15.13
N ASP A 36 -10.13 5.17 16.00
CA ASP A 36 -9.77 6.51 16.50
C ASP A 36 -9.04 7.31 15.39
N PRO A 37 -9.62 8.42 14.89
CA PRO A 37 -9.00 9.25 13.86
C PRO A 37 -7.61 9.76 14.26
N ALA A 38 -7.35 9.99 15.56
CA ALA A 38 -6.07 10.50 16.03
C ALA A 38 -4.92 9.48 15.88
N LYS A 39 -5.26 8.20 15.70
CA LYS A 39 -4.30 7.09 15.53
C LYS A 39 -4.06 6.72 14.08
N ILE A 40 -4.90 7.19 13.16
CA ILE A 40 -4.74 6.93 11.73
C ILE A 40 -3.91 8.06 11.13
N GLN A 41 -2.69 7.73 10.73
CA GLN A 41 -1.75 8.63 10.07
C GLN A 41 -1.54 8.18 8.64
N ASP A 42 -1.43 9.14 7.71
CA ASP A 42 -1.24 8.91 6.28
C ASP A 42 0.03 9.60 5.75
N GLY A 43 0.38 9.27 4.51
CA GLY A 43 1.49 9.86 3.77
C GLY A 43 0.99 10.73 2.62
N MET A 44 1.84 10.95 1.62
CA MET A 44 1.47 11.68 0.40
C MET A 44 1.39 10.72 -0.80
N PHE A 45 0.19 10.57 -1.37
CA PHE A 45 -0.04 9.69 -2.52
C PHE A 45 0.78 10.15 -3.73
N GLY A 46 1.43 9.20 -4.42
CA GLY A 46 2.24 9.47 -5.61
C GLY A 46 3.59 10.17 -5.36
N ALA A 47 3.95 10.42 -4.10
CA ALA A 47 5.21 11.04 -3.73
C ALA A 47 6.31 10.01 -3.43
N MET A 48 7.57 10.41 -3.66
CA MET A 48 8.71 9.68 -3.11
C MET A 48 8.79 9.97 -1.60
N MET A 49 8.81 8.92 -0.79
CA MET A 49 8.77 9.02 0.68
C MET A 49 9.85 8.16 1.32
N ASP A 50 10.55 8.74 2.29
CA ASP A 50 11.46 8.02 3.19
C ASP A 50 10.71 7.69 4.48
N VAL A 51 10.27 6.43 4.64
CA VAL A 51 9.44 5.97 5.77
C VAL A 51 10.30 5.15 6.75
N ALA A 52 10.42 5.62 7.99
CA ALA A 52 11.05 4.87 9.07
C ALA A 52 10.03 3.93 9.73
N LEU A 53 10.35 2.63 9.79
CA LEU A 53 9.52 1.61 10.44
C LEU A 53 10.34 0.90 11.54
N ILE A 54 9.94 1.08 12.79
CA ILE A 54 10.51 0.38 13.95
C ILE A 54 9.54 -0.72 14.35
N ASN A 55 9.89 -1.98 14.10
CA ASN A 55 9.08 -3.12 14.47
C ASN A 55 9.48 -3.59 15.89
N ASP A 56 8.55 -3.54 16.84
CA ASP A 56 8.70 -4.19 18.15
C ASP A 56 8.26 -5.66 18.02
N GLY A 57 9.20 -6.53 17.63
CA GLY A 57 8.94 -7.88 17.12
C GLY A 57 10.09 -8.44 16.29
N PRO A 58 9.84 -9.34 15.33
CA PRO A 58 9.13 -8.95 14.10
C PRO A 58 7.91 -9.84 13.80
N VAL A 59 6.77 -9.20 13.54
CA VAL A 59 5.55 -9.86 13.05
C VAL A 59 5.17 -9.19 11.72
N THR A 60 4.98 -10.00 10.68
CA THR A 60 4.54 -9.53 9.36
C THR A 60 3.39 -10.40 8.90
N ILE A 61 2.27 -9.77 8.54
CA ILE A 61 1.05 -10.44 8.09
C ILE A 61 0.76 -9.97 6.67
N GLN A 62 0.53 -10.92 5.75
CA GLN A 62 0.09 -10.64 4.39
C GLN A 62 -1.40 -10.93 4.28
N ILE A 63 -2.15 -9.99 3.70
CA ILE A 63 -3.60 -10.09 3.50
C ILE A 63 -3.90 -9.69 2.06
N ASP A 64 -4.59 -10.56 1.32
CA ASP A 64 -5.16 -10.27 0.01
C ASP A 64 -6.69 -10.41 0.12
N SER A 65 -7.43 -9.35 -0.21
CA SER A 65 -8.89 -9.36 -0.16
C SER A 65 -9.52 -10.33 -1.16
N ARG A 66 -8.74 -10.81 -2.15
CA ARG A 66 -9.16 -11.81 -3.13
C ARG A 66 -8.98 -13.26 -2.63
N ASP A 67 -8.11 -13.48 -1.64
CA ASP A 67 -7.76 -14.81 -1.11
C ASP A 67 -8.63 -15.19 0.11
N ARG A 68 -9.93 -14.90 0.02
CA ARG A 68 -10.88 -14.94 1.13
C ARG A 68 -11.04 -16.32 1.80
#